data_AF-I0IR12-F1
#
_entry.id   AF-I0IR12-F1
#
_cell.length_a   1.000
_cell.length_b   1.000
_cell.length_c   1.000
_cell.angle_alpha   90.00
_cell.angle_beta   90.00
_cell.angle_gamma   90.00
#
_symmetry.space_group_name_H-M   'P 1'
#
loop_
_entity.id
_entity.type
_entity.pdbx_description
1 polymer ?
#
loop_
_entity_poly.entity_id
_entity_poly.type
_entity_poly.pdbx_seq_one_letter_code
_entity_poly.pdbx_strand_id
1 'polypeptide(L)' 'MQLAGVGGEADHVPLLPEIHPALNISTPINNLKTASSRRARNRFSEHLKPFYREPYFWHRAYYVGASAKRR' A
#
# COMPACT_ATOMS: atom_id res chain seq x y z
N MET A 1 7.60 9.36 -8.95
CA MET A 1 6.95 8.05 -8.71
C MET A 1 5.70 8.02 -9.55
N GLN A 2 5.70 7.25 -10.65
CA GLN A 2 4.51 7.03 -11.48
C GLN A 2 3.92 5.66 -11.10
N LEU A 3 2.59 5.58 -11.08
CA LEU A 3 1.82 4.41 -10.65
C LEU A 3 1.27 3.71 -11.90
N ALA A 4 1.80 2.53 -12.24
CA ALA A 4 1.41 1.82 -13.46
C ALA A 4 0.11 1.00 -13.32
N GLY A 5 -0.37 0.77 -12.09
CA GLY A 5 -1.62 0.06 -11.83
C GLY A 5 -1.83 -0.21 -10.35
N VAL A 6 -3.11 -0.32 -9.96
CA VAL A 6 -3.55 -0.73 -8.63
C VAL A 6 -4.48 -1.94 -8.84
N GLY A 7 -4.02 -3.13 -8.47
CA GLY A 7 -4.90 -4.29 -8.33
C GLY A 7 -5.58 -4.22 -6.96
N GLY A 8 -6.86 -4.52 -6.87
CA GLY A 8 -7.55 -4.66 -5.59
C GLY A 8 -7.96 -6.10 -5.41
N GLU A 9 -7.14 -6.91 -4.75
CA GLU A 9 -7.61 -8.16 -4.16
C GLU A 9 -8.22 -7.86 -2.79
N ALA A 10 -9.11 -8.71 -2.31
CA ALA A 10 -9.91 -8.45 -1.11
C ALA A 10 -9.07 -8.15 0.14
N ASP A 11 -7.84 -8.67 0.17
CA ASP A 11 -6.97 -8.68 1.35
C ASP A 11 -5.62 -7.97 1.10
N HIS A 12 -5.28 -7.67 -0.15
CA HIS A 12 -4.02 -7.02 -0.53
C HIS A 12 -4.14 -6.16 -1.81
N VAL A 13 -3.30 -5.13 -1.88
CA VAL A 13 -3.26 -4.19 -3.02
C VAL A 13 -1.88 -4.26 -3.67
N PRO A 14 -1.73 -4.92 -4.84
CA PRO A 14 -0.49 -4.86 -5.61
C PRO A 14 -0.30 -3.47 -6.19
N LEU A 15 0.87 -2.89 -5.94
CA LEU A 15 1.31 -1.62 -6.52
C LEU A 15 2.50 -1.89 -7.43
N LEU A 16 2.47 -1.35 -8.65
CA LEU A 16 3.61 -1.37 -9.58
C LEU A 16 4.16 0.06 -9.76
N PRO A 17 4.90 0.58 -8.77
CA PRO A 17 5.53 1.89 -8.89
C PRO A 17 6.83 1.80 -9.70
N GLU A 18 7.05 2.77 -10.59
CA GLU A 18 8.39 3.03 -11.11
C GLU A 18 9.19 3.78 -10.02
N ILE A 19 10.09 3.04 -9.36
CA ILE A 19 10.96 3.55 -8.29
C ILE A 19 12.41 3.54 -8.79
N HIS A 20 13.10 4.66 -8.61
CA HIS A 20 14.54 4.74 -8.86
C HIS A 20 15.30 3.81 -7.90
N PRO A 21 16.27 3.00 -8.35
CA PRO A 21 16.94 1.98 -7.52
C PRO A 21 17.71 2.57 -6.32
N ALA A 22 18.11 3.84 -6.38
CA ALA A 22 18.76 4.55 -5.27
C ALA A 22 17.79 5.02 -4.18
N LEU A 23 16.48 4.84 -4.35
CA LEU A 23 15.49 5.29 -3.37
C LEU A 23 15.35 4.25 -2.26
N ASN A 24 15.40 4.69 -0.99
CA ASN A 24 15.09 3.81 0.12
C ASN A 24 13.62 3.41 0.06
N ILE A 25 13.34 2.17 -0.34
CA ILE A 25 12.00 1.64 -0.61
C ILE A 25 11.11 1.65 0.65
N SER A 26 11.70 1.60 1.84
CA SER A 26 10.95 1.65 3.10
C SER A 26 10.23 2.98 3.31
N THR A 27 10.82 4.10 2.90
CA THR A 27 10.26 5.44 3.06
C THR A 27 8.95 5.66 2.28
N PRO A 28 8.87 5.43 0.95
CA PRO A 28 7.63 5.60 0.20
C PRO A 28 6.57 4.57 0.61
N ILE A 29 6.94 3.33 0.97
CA ILE A 29 5.99 2.32 1.44
C ILE A 29 5.37 2.74 2.79
N ASN A 30 6.19 3.20 3.74
CA ASN A 30 5.69 3.67 5.05
C ASN A 30 4.80 4.90 4.90
N ASN A 31 5.17 5.84 4.02
CA ASN A 31 4.36 7.01 3.73
C ASN A 31 3.03 6.61 3.09
N LEU A 32 3.04 5.67 2.14
CA LEU A 32 1.83 5.16 1.50
C LEU A 32 0.92 4.49 2.52
N LYS A 33 1.44 3.56 3.34
CA LYS A 33 0.68 2.87 4.38
C LYS A 33 0.07 3.86 5.38
N THR A 34 0.83 4.85 5.83
CA THR A 34 0.36 5.86 6.79
C THR A 34 -0.72 6.75 6.17
N ALA A 35 -0.48 7.29 4.98
CA ALA A 35 -1.40 8.21 4.33
C ALA A 35 -2.70 7.52 3.90
N SER A 36 -2.63 6.29 3.40
CA SER A 36 -3.81 5.49 3.04
C SER A 36 -4.60 5.10 4.29
N SER A 37 -3.96 4.65 5.37
CA SER A 37 -4.64 4.34 6.64
C SER A 37 -5.40 5.56 7.16
N ARG A 38 -4.77 6.74 7.15
CA ARG A 38 -5.42 7.98 7.61
C ARG A 38 -6.62 8.35 6.75
N ARG A 39 -6.48 8.28 5.42
CA ARG A 39 -7.58 8.61 4.49
C ARG A 39 -8.72 7.60 4.58
N ALA A 40 -8.41 6.31 4.68
CA ALA A 40 -9.40 5.24 4.78
C ALA A 40 -10.22 5.37 6.07
N ARG A 41 -9.56 5.58 7.21
CA ARG A 41 -10.25 5.82 8.49
C ARG A 41 -11.11 7.07 8.46
N ASN A 42 -10.65 8.16 7.84
CA ASN A 42 -11.43 9.39 7.76
C ASN A 42 -12.67 9.25 6.86
N ARG A 43 -12.58 8.48 5.77
CA ARG A 43 -13.63 8.41 4.75
C ARG A 43 -14.58 7.23 4.89
N PHE A 44 -14.15 6.15 5.53
CA PHE A 44 -14.90 4.89 5.64
C PHE A 44 -15.00 4.40 7.08
N SER A 45 -14.90 5.29 8.08
CA SER A 45 -14.94 4.93 9.51
C SER A 45 -16.09 4.01 9.87
N GLU A 46 -17.30 4.26 9.35
CA GLU A 46 -18.49 3.47 9.65
C GLU A 46 -18.45 2.07 9.05
N HIS A 47 -17.93 1.94 7.84
CA HIS A 47 -17.75 0.65 7.17
C HIS A 47 -16.59 -0.16 7.76
N LEU A 48 -15.56 0.52 8.25
CA LEU A 48 -14.39 -0.12 8.85
C LEU A 48 -14.65 -0.58 10.29
N LYS A 49 -15.47 0.13 11.08
CA LYS A 49 -15.82 -0.22 12.48
C LYS A 49 -16.03 -1.73 12.74
N PRO A 50 -16.83 -2.48 11.95
CA PRO A 50 -17.06 -3.90 12.21
C PRO A 50 -15.85 -4.81 11.92
N PHE A 51 -14.98 -4.45 10.98
CA PHE A 51 -13.82 -5.25 10.58
C PHE A 51 -12.52 -4.82 11.28
N TYR A 52 -12.53 -3.62 11.85
CA TYR A 52 -11.33 -2.89 12.23
C TYR A 52 -11.29 -2.67 13.74
N ARG A 53 -10.90 -3.71 14.48
CA ARG A 53 -10.73 -3.68 15.94
C ARG A 53 -9.28 -3.48 16.39
N GLU A 54 -8.33 -3.92 15.59
CA GLU A 54 -6.89 -3.80 15.86
C GLU A 54 -6.39 -2.38 15.55
N PRO A 55 -5.35 -1.88 16.24
CA PRO A 55 -4.82 -0.54 16.02
C PRO A 55 -4.08 -0.37 14.67
N TYR A 56 -3.92 -1.43 13.88
CA TYR A 56 -3.09 -1.46 12.66
C TYR A 56 -3.92 -1.69 11.40
N PHE A 57 -3.71 -0.87 10.36
CA PHE A 57 -4.56 -0.91 9.14
C PHE A 57 -3.99 -1.80 8.08
N TRP A 58 -2.69 -1.66 7.90
CA TRP A 58 -1.92 -2.55 7.08
C TRP A 58 -1.19 -3.52 7.98
N HIS A 59 -1.02 -4.75 7.49
CA HIS A 59 -0.05 -5.65 8.07
C HIS A 59 1.35 -5.03 8.04
N ARG A 60 2.17 -5.37 9.03
CA ARG A 60 3.55 -4.84 9.18
C ARG A 60 4.41 -5.18 7.98
N ALA A 61 4.28 -6.42 7.52
CA ALA A 61 4.99 -6.93 6.35
C ALA A 61 4.59 -6.19 5.06
N TYR A 62 5.50 -6.17 4.11
CA TYR A 62 5.28 -5.77 2.73
C TYR A 62 6.22 -6.59 1.85
N TYR A 63 5.81 -6.85 0.61
CA TYR A 63 6.62 -7.55 -0.37
C TYR A 63 7.08 -6.58 -1.45
N VAL A 64 8.33 -6.72 -1.88
CA VAL A 64 8.91 -5.97 -2.99
C VAL A 64 9.54 -6.98 -3.93
N GLY A 65 9.04 -7.03 -5.16
CA GLY A 65 9.60 -7.83 -6.24
C GLY A 65 9.97 -6.94 -7.43
N ALA A 66 11.12 -7.21 -8.03
CA ALA A 66 11.46 -6.60 -9.32
C ALA A 66 10.81 -7.44 -10.44
N SER A 67 10.00 -6.81 -11.28
CA SER A 67 9.53 -7.43 -12.51
C SER A 67 10.41 -6.99 -13.66
N ALA A 68 11.16 -7.91 -14.24
CA ALA A 68 11.85 -7.65 -15.50
C ALA A 68 10.81 -7.65 -16.61
N LYS A 69 10.63 -6.50 -17.28
CA LYS A 69 9.81 -6.41 -18.49
C LYS A 69 10.56 -7.15 -19.60
N ARG A 70 10.29 -8.45 -19.77
CA ARG A 70 10.77 -9.19 -20.94
C ARG A 70 10.12 -8.57 -22.18
N ARG A 71 10.97 -8.16 -23.12
CA ARG A 71 10.57 -7.68 -24.45
C ARG A 71 9.83 -8.77 -25.22
#